data_AF-A0AA92M0D7-F1
#
_entry.id   AF-A0AA92M0D7-F1
#
_cell.length_a   1.000
_cell.length_b   1.000
_cell.length_c   1.000
_cell.angle_alpha   90.00
_cell.angle_beta   90.00
_cell.angle_gamma   90.00
#
_symmetry.space_group_name_H-M   'P 1'
#
loop_
_entity.id
_entity.type
_entity.pdbx_description
1 polymer ?
#
loop_
_entity_poly.entity_id
_entity_poly.type
_entity_poly.pdbx_seq_one_letter_code
_entity_poly.pdbx_strand_id
1 'polypeptide(L)'
;MKRRLRSTNKRVEAVVLGASAGGIDALNTLLQGLPASWHLPMTVVLHLPEEHESHLAEIFAQRLPIPVREAADKMPLAAGSLYFAPPGYHLSIERERAFSLSCEPPVLFSRPSIDVLMTSAADAYGPALAGFLLTGANYDGAEGLHRIHLAGGLTAVQDPTEAQIPTMPQAAIARHAPDYVLPLRELRALLLQLESAHEH
;
A
#
# COMPACT_ATOMS: atom_id res chain seq x y z
N MET A 1 -11.79 7.16 24.38
CA MET A 1 -12.89 6.24 24.04
C MET A 1 -12.45 5.46 22.81
N LYS A 2 -12.10 4.17 22.92
CA LYS A 2 -11.58 3.38 21.79
C LYS A 2 -12.72 3.16 20.78
N ARG A 3 -12.68 3.80 19.61
CA ARG A 3 -13.59 3.48 18.50
C ARG A 3 -13.29 2.03 18.11
N ARG A 4 -14.20 1.09 18.39
CA ARG A 4 -14.14 -0.25 17.79
C ARG A 4 -14.04 -0.06 16.27
N LEU A 5 -13.08 -0.73 15.63
CA LEU A 5 -13.03 -0.86 14.17
C LEU A 5 -14.44 -1.25 13.70
N ARG A 6 -15.06 -0.39 12.87
CA ARG A 6 -16.37 -0.72 12.29
C ARG A 6 -16.12 -1.86 11.32
N SER A 7 -16.92 -2.92 11.39
CA SER A 7 -16.92 -4.00 10.40
C SER A 7 -17.08 -3.37 9.01
N THR A 8 -16.09 -3.58 8.13
CA THR A 8 -16.11 -3.09 6.76
C THR A 8 -16.90 -4.07 5.92
N ASN A 9 -18.15 -3.75 5.56
CA ASN A 9 -18.94 -4.52 4.59
C ASN A 9 -18.45 -4.35 3.13
N LYS A 10 -17.28 -3.72 2.91
CA LYS A 10 -16.70 -3.54 1.57
C LYS A 10 -15.89 -4.78 1.22
N ARG A 11 -16.26 -5.47 0.13
CA ARG A 11 -15.48 -6.58 -0.43
C ARG A 11 -14.22 -6.02 -1.07
N VAL A 12 -13.06 -6.26 -0.44
CA VAL A 12 -11.75 -5.87 -0.96
C VAL A 12 -11.22 -6.99 -1.85
N GLU A 13 -10.60 -6.62 -2.97
CA GLU A 13 -9.98 -7.52 -3.95
C GLU A 13 -8.47 -7.28 -4.11
N ALA A 14 -7.94 -6.15 -3.65
CA ALA A 14 -6.52 -5.85 -3.63
C ALA A 14 -6.16 -4.79 -2.60
N VAL A 15 -4.90 -4.77 -2.18
CA VAL A 15 -4.35 -3.77 -1.26
C VAL A 15 -3.12 -3.10 -1.89
N VAL A 16 -3.06 -1.77 -1.81
CA VAL A 16 -1.86 -1.00 -2.17
C VAL A 16 -1.30 -0.28 -0.94
N LEU A 17 0.01 -0.35 -0.75
CA LEU A 17 0.73 0.17 0.40
C LEU A 17 1.77 1.23 -0.07
N GLY A 18 1.79 2.39 0.57
CA GLY A 18 2.78 3.43 0.34
C GLY A 18 3.56 3.76 1.62
N ALA A 19 4.89 3.78 1.54
CA ALA A 19 5.76 4.11 2.66
C ALA A 19 7.08 4.77 2.19
N SER A 20 7.75 5.49 3.08
CA SER A 20 9.05 6.11 2.80
C SER A 20 9.96 6.02 4.04
N ALA A 21 10.45 7.13 4.58
CA ALA A 21 11.28 7.15 5.79
C ALA A 21 10.57 6.48 7.00
N GLY A 22 11.23 5.46 7.56
CA GLY A 22 10.66 4.56 8.59
C GLY A 22 9.78 3.42 8.03
N GLY A 23 9.66 3.31 6.71
CA GLY A 23 8.74 2.42 6.02
C GLY A 23 9.08 0.94 6.17
N ILE A 24 10.36 0.56 6.26
CA ILE A 24 10.75 -0.84 6.48
C ILE A 24 10.21 -1.36 7.81
N ASP A 25 10.38 -0.61 8.90
CA ASP A 25 9.89 -0.99 10.23
C ASP A 25 8.36 -0.97 10.31
N ALA A 26 7.74 0.01 9.65
CA ALA A 26 6.29 0.09 9.53
C ALA A 26 5.71 -1.11 8.78
N LEU A 27 6.30 -1.50 7.64
CA LEU A 27 5.88 -2.67 6.86
C LEU A 27 6.12 -3.98 7.62
N ASN A 28 7.26 -4.13 8.30
CA ASN A 28 7.51 -5.29 9.16
C ASN A 28 6.43 -5.44 10.22
N THR A 29 6.03 -4.34 10.87
CA THR A 29 4.97 -4.35 11.89
C THR A 29 3.61 -4.65 11.28
N LEU A 30 3.29 -4.03 10.14
CA LEU A 30 2.01 -4.17 9.45
C LEU A 30 1.77 -5.58 8.91
N LEU A 31 2.81 -6.20 8.33
CA LEU A 31 2.73 -7.50 7.67
C LEU A 31 3.02 -8.68 8.63
N GLN A 32 3.37 -8.39 9.88
CA GLN A 32 3.65 -9.42 10.88
C GLN A 32 2.40 -10.28 11.15
N GLY A 33 2.58 -11.61 11.11
CA GLY A 33 1.52 -12.56 11.44
C GLY A 33 0.48 -12.74 10.33
N LEU A 34 0.79 -12.31 9.10
CA LEU A 34 0.03 -12.73 7.93
C LEU A 34 -0.05 -14.26 7.87
N PRO A 35 -1.24 -14.85 7.65
CA PRO A 35 -1.38 -16.30 7.52
C PRO A 35 -0.87 -16.75 6.14
N ALA A 36 -0.46 -18.02 6.05
CA ALA A 36 -0.14 -18.65 4.76
C ALA A 36 -1.35 -18.73 3.81
N SER A 37 -2.56 -18.68 4.38
CA SER A 37 -3.84 -18.67 3.68
C SER A 37 -4.31 -17.26 3.29
N TRP A 38 -3.42 -16.28 3.24
CA TRP A 38 -3.77 -14.94 2.79
C TRP A 38 -4.03 -14.94 1.26
N HIS A 39 -5.12 -14.34 0.78
CA HIS A 39 -5.53 -14.39 -0.63
C HIS A 39 -5.52 -13.03 -1.33
N LEU A 40 -5.55 -11.90 -0.62
CA LEU A 40 -5.52 -10.60 -1.27
C LEU A 40 -4.13 -10.29 -1.90
N PRO A 41 -4.03 -9.96 -3.19
CA PRO A 41 -2.80 -9.42 -3.75
C PRO A 41 -2.48 -8.08 -3.10
N MET A 42 -1.22 -7.89 -2.73
CA MET A 42 -0.70 -6.66 -2.11
C MET A 42 0.41 -6.07 -2.97
N THR A 43 0.40 -4.76 -3.19
CA THR A 43 1.46 -4.05 -3.93
C THR A 43 2.01 -2.89 -3.12
N VAL A 44 3.33 -2.74 -3.09
CA VAL A 44 4.03 -1.79 -2.23
C VAL A 44 4.93 -0.88 -3.05
N VAL A 45 4.79 0.42 -2.85
CA VAL A 45 5.85 1.39 -3.14
C VAL A 45 6.50 1.78 -1.83
N LEU A 46 7.80 1.50 -1.72
CA LEU A 46 8.64 1.97 -0.63
C LEU A 46 9.74 2.85 -1.22
N HIS A 47 9.76 4.14 -0.86
CA HIS A 47 10.86 5.01 -1.28
C HIS A 47 12.14 4.62 -0.57
N LEU A 48 13.14 4.25 -1.36
CA LEU A 48 14.51 3.99 -0.93
C LEU A 48 15.44 5.05 -1.52
N PRO A 49 16.61 5.30 -0.90
CA PRO A 49 17.67 6.11 -1.53
C PRO A 49 18.10 5.50 -2.87
N GLU A 50 18.35 6.34 -3.88
CA GLU A 50 18.61 5.94 -5.28
C GLU A 50 19.88 5.09 -5.48
N GLU A 51 20.80 5.10 -4.51
CA GLU A 51 22.13 4.47 -4.62
C GLU A 51 22.16 2.98 -4.25
N HIS A 52 21.01 2.37 -3.93
CA HIS A 52 20.94 0.98 -3.45
C HIS A 52 20.10 0.09 -4.37
N GLU A 53 20.68 -1.06 -4.76
CA GLU A 53 19.89 -2.18 -5.27
C GLU A 53 18.86 -2.58 -4.21
N SER A 54 17.60 -2.72 -4.63
CA SER A 54 16.51 -3.07 -3.73
C SER A 54 16.44 -4.57 -3.53
N HIS A 55 16.91 -5.05 -2.37
CA HIS A 55 16.72 -6.44 -1.95
C HIS A 55 15.42 -6.65 -1.15
N LEU A 56 14.46 -5.73 -1.24
CA LEU A 56 13.25 -5.75 -0.41
C LEU A 56 12.45 -7.04 -0.60
N ALA A 57 12.23 -7.46 -1.85
CA ALA A 57 11.46 -8.66 -2.14
C ALA A 57 12.10 -9.90 -1.50
N GLU A 58 13.43 -10.03 -1.58
CA GLU A 58 14.19 -11.15 -1.00
C GLU A 58 14.14 -11.15 0.53
N ILE A 59 14.30 -9.98 1.15
CA ILE A 59 14.26 -9.81 2.60
C ILE A 59 12.87 -10.17 3.15
N PHE A 60 11.80 -9.71 2.50
CA PHE A 60 10.44 -10.00 2.94
C PHE A 60 10.00 -11.43 2.60
N ALA A 61 10.50 -12.02 1.51
CA ALA A 61 10.25 -13.43 1.17
C ALA A 61 10.73 -14.39 2.26
N GLN A 62 11.79 -14.05 2.99
CA GLN A 62 12.29 -14.86 4.12
C GLN A 62 11.43 -14.72 5.38
N ARG A 63 10.60 -13.67 5.48
CA ARG A 63 9.85 -13.31 6.70
C ARG A 63 8.37 -13.62 6.62
N LEU A 64 7.82 -13.71 5.41
CA LEU A 64 6.39 -13.89 5.18
C LEU A 64 6.09 -15.30 4.65
N PRO A 65 4.95 -15.90 5.02
CA PRO A 65 4.56 -17.22 4.54
C PRO A 65 3.91 -17.19 3.14
N ILE A 66 3.88 -16.02 2.49
CA ILE A 66 3.31 -15.81 1.16
C ILE A 66 4.40 -15.48 0.13
N PRO A 67 4.18 -15.74 -1.17
CA PRO A 67 5.10 -15.30 -2.21
C PRO A 67 5.34 -13.78 -2.16
N VAL A 68 6.60 -13.39 -2.12
CA VAL A 68 7.04 -11.99 -2.23
C VAL A 68 7.91 -11.83 -3.46
N ARG A 69 7.61 -10.84 -4.31
CA ARG A 69 8.28 -10.64 -5.61
C ARG A 69 8.49 -9.16 -5.88
N GLU A 70 9.48 -8.86 -6.72
CA GLU A 70 9.51 -7.57 -7.40
C GLU A 70 8.51 -7.61 -8.58
N ALA A 71 7.78 -6.53 -8.80
CA ALA A 71 6.82 -6.43 -9.89
C ALA A 71 7.56 -6.27 -11.24
N ALA A 72 7.11 -7.00 -12.25
CA ALA A 72 7.64 -6.93 -13.61
C ALA A 72 6.56 -6.45 -14.59
N ASP A 73 6.98 -5.82 -15.69
CA ASP A 73 6.05 -5.36 -16.72
C ASP A 73 5.19 -6.51 -17.26
N LYS A 74 3.88 -6.25 -17.40
CA LYS A 74 2.84 -7.20 -17.80
C LYS A 74 2.67 -8.44 -16.92
N MET A 75 3.31 -8.46 -15.75
CA MET A 75 3.09 -9.53 -14.78
C MET A 75 1.68 -9.43 -14.19
N PRO A 76 0.88 -10.51 -14.19
CA PRO A 76 -0.44 -10.51 -13.56
C PRO A 76 -0.32 -10.47 -12.03
N LEU A 77 -1.28 -9.81 -11.37
CA LEU A 77 -1.41 -9.82 -9.92
C LEU A 77 -1.98 -11.17 -9.47
N ALA A 78 -1.14 -12.01 -8.87
CA ALA A 78 -1.56 -13.29 -8.31
C ALA A 78 -2.11 -13.11 -6.90
N ALA A 79 -3.20 -13.83 -6.61
CA ALA A 79 -3.76 -13.91 -5.26
C ALA A 79 -2.70 -14.34 -4.25
N GLY A 80 -2.83 -13.82 -3.02
CA GLY A 80 -1.99 -14.18 -1.89
C GLY A 80 -0.51 -13.84 -2.08
N SER A 81 -0.20 -12.82 -2.88
CA SER A 81 1.18 -12.42 -3.17
C SER A 81 1.44 -10.97 -2.78
N LEU A 82 2.68 -10.69 -2.37
CA LEU A 82 3.17 -9.33 -2.10
C LEU A 82 4.15 -8.91 -3.20
N TYR A 83 3.93 -7.73 -3.77
CA TYR A 83 4.74 -7.18 -4.83
C TYR A 83 5.40 -5.86 -4.39
N PHE A 84 6.70 -5.73 -4.62
CA PHE A 84 7.40 -4.45 -4.48
C PHE A 84 7.60 -3.79 -5.85
N ALA A 85 7.41 -2.47 -5.90
CA ALA A 85 7.76 -1.70 -7.08
C ALA A 85 9.28 -1.71 -7.31
N PRO A 86 9.74 -1.98 -8.55
CA PRO A 86 11.16 -1.94 -8.87
C PRO A 86 11.68 -0.50 -8.81
N PRO A 87 12.96 -0.29 -8.42
CA PRO A 87 13.57 1.03 -8.45
C PRO A 87 13.69 1.55 -9.89
N GLY A 88 13.63 2.87 -10.07
CA GLY A 88 13.87 3.49 -11.39
C GLY A 88 12.69 3.47 -12.35
N TYR A 89 11.57 2.82 -12.00
CA TYR A 89 10.32 2.82 -12.78
C TYR A 89 9.15 3.28 -11.93
N HIS A 90 8.16 3.93 -12.55
CA HIS A 90 6.83 3.99 -11.95
C HIS A 90 6.14 2.65 -12.16
N LEU A 91 5.49 2.15 -11.10
CA LEU A 91 4.66 0.96 -11.15
C LEU A 91 3.18 1.37 -11.18
N SER A 92 2.44 0.85 -12.17
CA SER A 92 1.00 1.03 -12.30
C SER A 92 0.29 -0.33 -12.36
N ILE A 93 -1.01 -0.33 -12.07
CA ILE A 93 -1.89 -1.49 -12.25
C ILE A 93 -2.91 -1.20 -13.35
N GLU A 94 -2.92 -2.04 -14.38
CA GLU A 94 -3.85 -1.96 -15.50
C GLU A 94 -5.21 -2.59 -15.15
N ARG A 95 -6.24 -2.27 -15.95
CA ARG A 95 -7.61 -2.79 -15.74
C ARG A 95 -7.67 -4.32 -15.79
N GLU A 96 -6.82 -4.94 -16.58
CA GLU A 96 -6.67 -6.40 -16.72
C GLU A 96 -5.98 -7.06 -15.52
N ARG A 97 -5.66 -6.30 -14.46
CA ARG A 97 -4.98 -6.79 -13.24
C ARG A 97 -3.57 -7.29 -13.55
N ALA A 98 -2.86 -6.52 -14.37
CA ALA A 98 -1.45 -6.72 -14.67
C ALA A 98 -0.67 -5.43 -14.37
N PHE A 99 0.60 -5.59 -14.03
CA PHE A 99 1.48 -4.45 -13.82
C PHE A 99 1.91 -3.81 -15.14
N SER A 100 2.15 -2.50 -15.10
CA SER A 100 2.89 -1.79 -16.14
C SER A 100 3.99 -0.93 -15.53
N LEU A 101 5.12 -0.84 -16.24
CA LEU A 101 6.27 -0.04 -15.82
C LEU A 101 6.46 1.14 -16.78
N SER A 102 6.72 2.33 -16.24
CA SER A 102 7.05 3.50 -17.05
C SER A 102 8.30 4.23 -16.55
N CYS A 103 9.01 4.87 -17.48
CA CYS A 103 10.17 5.73 -17.20
C CYS A 103 9.81 7.23 -17.28
N GLU A 104 8.53 7.56 -17.07
CA GLU A 104 8.09 8.96 -17.06
C GLU A 104 8.84 9.77 -15.99
N PRO A 105 8.87 11.11 -16.11
CA PRO A 105 9.57 11.96 -15.15
C PRO A 105 9.09 11.72 -13.71
N PRO A 106 9.98 11.79 -12.70
CA PRO A 106 9.60 11.58 -11.30
C PRO A 106 8.44 12.47 -10.84
N VAL A 107 7.51 11.89 -10.09
CA VAL A 107 6.41 12.60 -9.43
C VAL A 107 6.84 12.92 -8.01
N LEU A 108 6.76 14.19 -7.60
CA LEU A 108 7.25 14.65 -6.29
C LEU A 108 8.71 14.20 -6.01
N PHE A 109 9.56 14.26 -7.06
CA PHE A 109 10.96 13.83 -7.03
C PHE A 109 11.19 12.34 -6.75
N SER A 110 10.15 11.50 -6.85
CA SER A 110 10.21 10.06 -6.54
C SER A 110 9.88 9.21 -7.77
N ARG A 111 10.69 8.16 -8.00
CA ARG A 111 10.41 7.08 -8.96
C ARG A 111 10.96 5.76 -8.42
N PRO A 112 10.12 4.82 -7.97
CA PRO A 112 8.64 4.79 -8.08
C PRO A 112 7.93 5.87 -7.27
N SER A 113 6.70 6.21 -7.67
CA SER A 113 5.81 7.13 -6.93
C SER A 113 4.59 6.38 -6.40
N ILE A 114 4.22 6.69 -5.15
CA ILE A 114 3.06 6.11 -4.47
C ILE A 114 1.76 6.60 -5.13
N ASP A 115 1.69 7.89 -5.49
CA ASP A 115 0.53 8.49 -6.17
C ASP A 115 0.21 7.78 -7.48
N VAL A 116 1.24 7.43 -8.28
CA VAL A 116 1.06 6.73 -9.55
C VAL A 116 0.48 5.33 -9.35
N LEU A 117 1.03 4.56 -8.41
CA LEU A 117 0.50 3.23 -8.08
C LEU A 117 -0.95 3.33 -7.58
N MET A 118 -1.21 4.20 -6.59
CA MET A 118 -2.53 4.29 -5.97
C MET A 118 -3.60 4.80 -6.94
N THR A 119 -3.25 5.76 -7.82
CA THR A 119 -4.18 6.29 -8.83
C THR A 119 -4.56 5.22 -9.85
N SER A 120 -3.57 4.53 -10.43
CA SER A 120 -3.86 3.47 -11.41
C SER A 120 -4.60 2.29 -10.78
N ALA A 121 -4.25 1.92 -9.55
CA ALA A 121 -4.98 0.90 -8.79
C ALA A 121 -6.44 1.31 -8.55
N ALA A 122 -6.71 2.58 -8.23
CA ALA A 122 -8.07 3.09 -8.04
C ALA A 122 -8.90 2.97 -9.33
N ASP A 123 -8.32 3.31 -10.48
CA ASP A 123 -8.95 3.14 -11.78
C ASP A 123 -9.20 1.67 -12.13
N ALA A 124 -8.30 0.78 -11.69
CA ALA A 124 -8.44 -0.65 -11.89
C ALA A 124 -9.58 -1.21 -11.00
N TYR A 125 -9.47 -1.11 -9.69
CA TYR A 125 -10.29 -1.84 -8.72
C TYR A 125 -11.52 -1.08 -8.22
N GLY A 126 -11.56 0.25 -8.38
CA GLY A 126 -12.65 1.07 -7.89
C GLY A 126 -12.97 0.83 -6.41
N PRO A 127 -14.22 0.52 -6.04
CA PRO A 127 -14.62 0.35 -4.64
C PRO A 127 -14.04 -0.91 -3.97
N ALA A 128 -13.46 -1.83 -4.75
CA ALA A 128 -12.84 -3.05 -4.24
C ALA A 128 -11.36 -2.88 -3.83
N LEU A 129 -10.81 -1.67 -3.91
CA LEU A 129 -9.45 -1.38 -3.49
C LEU A 129 -9.36 -0.94 -2.03
N ALA A 130 -8.31 -1.36 -1.33
CA ALA A 130 -7.87 -0.73 -0.10
C ALA A 130 -6.48 -0.09 -0.27
N GLY A 131 -6.34 1.17 0.11
CA GLY A 131 -5.08 1.90 0.14
C GLY A 131 -4.61 2.17 1.56
N PHE A 132 -3.35 1.91 1.85
CA PHE A 132 -2.71 2.24 3.12
C PHE A 132 -1.52 3.16 2.89
N LEU A 133 -1.49 4.29 3.59
CA LEU A 133 -0.37 5.22 3.57
C LEU A 133 0.29 5.32 4.94
N LEU A 134 1.58 4.99 5.00
CA LEU A 134 2.36 4.89 6.23
C LEU A 134 3.30 6.09 6.41
N THR A 135 4.22 6.01 7.37
CA THR A 135 5.29 6.98 7.64
C THR A 135 6.09 7.36 6.39
N GLY A 136 6.47 8.64 6.30
CA GLY A 136 7.24 9.16 5.18
C GLY A 136 7.53 10.65 5.25
N ALA A 137 8.57 11.08 4.54
CA ALA A 137 9.15 12.42 4.62
C ALA A 137 8.67 13.42 3.55
N ASN A 138 7.76 13.01 2.65
CA ASN A 138 7.23 13.85 1.58
C ASN A 138 5.70 13.74 1.51
N TYR A 139 5.07 14.23 0.44
CA TYR A 139 3.61 14.22 0.26
C TYR A 139 3.12 13.16 -0.73
N ASP A 140 4.00 12.29 -1.21
CA ASP A 140 3.66 11.28 -2.22
C ASP A 140 2.73 10.23 -1.62
N GLY A 141 1.68 9.88 -2.36
CA GLY A 141 0.60 9.01 -1.91
C GLY A 141 -0.61 9.77 -1.34
N ALA A 142 -0.50 11.06 -1.02
CA ALA A 142 -1.64 11.83 -0.51
C ALA A 142 -2.72 12.04 -1.56
N GLU A 143 -2.34 12.34 -2.82
CA GLU A 143 -3.30 12.48 -3.92
C GLU A 143 -3.82 11.12 -4.37
N GLY A 144 -2.94 10.12 -4.50
CA GLY A 144 -3.29 8.75 -4.86
C GLY A 144 -4.27 8.14 -3.87
N LEU A 145 -4.07 8.30 -2.56
CA LEU A 145 -5.02 7.82 -1.57
C LEU A 145 -6.37 8.55 -1.67
N HIS A 146 -6.36 9.85 -1.99
CA HIS A 146 -7.60 10.58 -2.27
C HIS A 146 -8.30 10.07 -3.54
N ARG A 147 -7.57 9.65 -4.57
CA ARG A 147 -8.15 8.96 -5.75
C ARG A 147 -8.83 7.65 -5.35
N ILE A 148 -8.23 6.86 -4.47
CA ILE A 148 -8.86 5.64 -3.93
C ILE A 148 -10.18 5.98 -3.23
N HIS A 149 -10.20 7.04 -2.42
CA HIS A 149 -11.42 7.52 -1.77
C HIS A 149 -12.51 7.92 -2.80
N LEU A 150 -12.16 8.71 -3.81
CA LEU A 150 -13.09 9.15 -4.85
C LEU A 150 -13.65 7.98 -5.68
N ALA A 151 -12.86 6.91 -5.86
CA ALA A 151 -13.29 5.68 -6.53
C ALA A 151 -14.16 4.77 -5.62
N GLY A 152 -14.39 5.17 -4.36
CA GLY A 152 -15.20 4.44 -3.39
C GLY A 152 -14.44 3.36 -2.61
N GLY A 153 -13.12 3.27 -2.78
CA GLY A 153 -12.25 2.33 -2.07
C GLY A 153 -12.16 2.61 -0.56
N LEU A 154 -11.38 1.80 0.14
CA LEU A 154 -11.06 1.98 1.55
C LEU A 154 -9.72 2.71 1.69
N THR A 155 -9.66 3.70 2.56
CA THR A 155 -8.46 4.49 2.81
C THR A 155 -8.03 4.41 4.28
N ALA A 156 -6.78 4.02 4.50
CA ALA A 156 -6.22 3.89 5.84
C ALA A 156 -4.86 4.62 5.92
N VAL A 157 -4.67 5.41 6.96
CA VAL A 157 -3.47 6.21 7.18
C VAL A 157 -2.88 5.88 8.54
N GLN A 158 -1.56 5.75 8.62
CA GLN A 158 -0.86 5.62 9.90
C GLN A 158 -1.10 6.88 10.74
N ASP A 159 -1.44 6.72 12.02
CA ASP A 159 -1.56 7.83 12.96
C ASP A 159 -0.26 8.66 12.96
N PRO A 160 -0.31 9.96 12.59
CA PRO A 160 0.88 10.80 12.54
C PRO A 160 1.63 10.89 13.88
N THR A 161 0.97 10.66 15.01
CA THR A 161 1.60 10.73 16.34
C THR A 161 2.50 9.53 16.65
N GLU A 162 2.32 8.41 15.95
CA GLU A 162 3.16 7.21 16.05
C GLU A 162 4.01 6.96 14.79
N ALA A 163 3.85 7.79 13.76
CA ALA A 163 4.70 7.73 12.58
C ALA A 163 6.12 8.19 12.93
N GLN A 164 7.12 7.44 12.45
CA GLN A 164 8.51 7.85 12.61
C GLN A 164 8.75 9.22 11.94
N ILE A 165 8.18 9.41 10.75
CA ILE A 165 8.12 10.69 10.04
C ILE A 165 6.66 10.97 9.64
N PRO A 166 6.03 12.02 10.20
CA PRO A 166 4.59 12.23 10.08
C PRO A 166 4.16 12.99 8.82
N THR A 167 5.09 13.51 8.03
CA THR A 167 4.83 14.41 6.89
C THR A 167 3.83 13.80 5.90
N MET A 168 4.05 12.56 5.47
CA MET A 168 3.23 11.88 4.47
C MET A 168 1.83 11.52 5.00
N PRO A 169 1.68 10.92 6.21
CA PRO A 169 0.37 10.77 6.84
C PRO A 169 -0.42 12.08 7.02
N GLN A 170 0.24 13.16 7.45
CA GLN A 170 -0.40 14.47 7.62
C GLN A 170 -0.90 15.03 6.29
N ALA A 171 -0.13 14.87 5.21
CA ALA A 171 -0.53 15.31 3.88
C ALA A 171 -1.80 14.59 3.40
N ALA A 172 -1.91 13.27 3.62
CA ALA A 172 -3.11 12.52 3.27
C ALA A 172 -4.35 12.97 4.05
N ILE A 173 -4.22 13.18 5.36
CA ILE A 173 -5.31 13.67 6.23
C ILE A 173 -5.74 15.09 5.85
N ALA A 174 -4.79 15.95 5.45
CA ALA A 174 -5.10 17.29 4.97
C ALA A 174 -5.82 17.27 3.61
N ARG A 175 -5.59 16.23 2.80
CA ARG A 175 -6.16 16.11 1.45
C ARG A 175 -7.63 15.67 1.47
N HIS A 176 -7.97 14.71 2.31
CA HIS A 176 -9.33 14.23 2.54
C HIS A 176 -9.44 13.57 3.92
N ALA A 177 -10.66 13.32 4.41
CA ALA A 177 -10.86 12.56 5.63
C ALA A 177 -10.76 11.05 5.33
N PRO A 178 -9.67 10.34 5.72
CA PRO A 178 -9.54 8.92 5.43
C PRO A 178 -10.54 8.11 6.28
N ASP A 179 -10.92 6.91 5.81
CA ASP A 179 -11.83 6.04 6.57
C ASP A 179 -11.23 5.67 7.93
N TYR A 180 -9.90 5.47 7.95
CA TYR A 180 -9.14 5.09 9.13
C TYR A 180 -7.87 5.92 9.27
N VAL A 181 -7.67 6.48 10.47
CA VAL A 181 -6.38 7.02 10.93
C VAL A 181 -6.06 6.25 12.21
N LEU A 182 -5.08 5.36 12.15
CA LEU A 182 -4.87 4.33 13.18
C LEU A 182 -3.38 4.11 13.47
N PRO A 183 -3.02 3.75 14.72
CA PRO A 183 -1.68 3.29 15.04
C PRO A 183 -1.35 2.00 14.27
N LEU A 184 -0.05 1.72 14.03
CA LEU A 184 0.39 0.59 13.18
C LEU A 184 -0.21 -0.75 13.61
N ARG A 185 -0.33 -0.99 14.92
CA ARG A 185 -0.93 -2.22 15.45
C ARG A 185 -2.40 -2.37 15.06
N GLU A 186 -3.14 -1.28 15.00
CA GLU A 186 -4.56 -1.28 14.62
C GLU A 186 -4.72 -1.31 13.09
N LEU A 187 -3.81 -0.71 12.33
CA LEU A 187 -3.72 -0.91 10.88
C LEU A 187 -3.47 -2.38 10.52
N ARG A 188 -2.59 -3.07 11.26
CA ARG A 188 -2.41 -4.52 11.10
C ARG A 188 -3.70 -5.29 11.36
N ALA A 189 -4.40 -4.96 12.45
CA ALA A 189 -5.68 -5.60 12.76
C ALA A 189 -6.72 -5.36 11.66
N LEU A 190 -6.78 -4.13 11.11
CA LEU A 190 -7.62 -3.79 9.97
C LEU A 190 -7.25 -4.61 8.73
N LEU A 191 -5.96 -4.69 8.39
CA LEU A 191 -5.48 -5.47 7.24
C LEU A 191 -5.94 -6.94 7.34
N LEU A 192 -5.74 -7.58 8.49
CA LEU A 192 -6.17 -8.96 8.72
C LEU A 192 -7.70 -9.14 8.62
N GLN A 193 -8.49 -8.12 8.94
CA GLN A 193 -9.95 -8.17 8.81
C GLN A 193 -10.41 -8.10 7.34
N LEU A 194 -9.65 -7.46 6.45
CA LEU A 194 -10.02 -7.37 5.02
C LEU A 194 -10.09 -8.74 4.36
N GLU A 195 -9.19 -9.65 4.75
CA GLU A 195 -9.16 -11.05 4.28
C GLU A 195 -10.41 -11.83 4.74
N SER A 196 -10.78 -11.70 6.02
CA SER A 196 -11.94 -12.42 6.58
C SER A 196 -13.28 -12.06 5.93
N ALA A 197 -13.36 -10.89 5.28
CA ALA A 197 -14.53 -10.46 4.52
C ALA A 197 -14.63 -11.13 3.13
N HIS A 198 -13.62 -11.89 2.71
CA HIS A 198 -13.57 -12.59 1.42
C HIS A 198 -13.99 -14.07 1.51
N GLU A 199 -14.12 -14.64 2.73
CA GLU A 199 -14.44 -16.06 2.98
C GLU A 199 -15.95 -16.41 2.97
N HIS A 200 -16.84 -15.53 2.48
CA HIS A 200 -18.30 -15.77 2.39
C HIS A 200 -18.83 -15.43 1.00
#